data_AF-A0A915MEI9-F1
#
_entry.id   AF-A0A915MEI9-F1
#
_cell.length_a   1.000
_cell.length_b   1.000
_cell.length_c   1.000
_cell.angle_alpha   90.00
_cell.angle_beta   90.00
_cell.angle_gamma   90.00
#
_symmetry.space_group_name_H-M   'P 1'
#
loop_
_entity.id
_entity.type
_entity.pdbx_description
1 polymer ?
#
loop_
_entity_poly.entity_id
_entity_poly.type
_entity_poly.pdbx_seq_one_letter_code
_entity_poly.pdbx_strand_id
1 'polypeptide(L)'
;ASRGDTPRARQSSGDNPRTSRQSSGSTPRTTRQSSGQPRSRSSVRRQGRPRTVEDSNEDAAFIEQLQAWAQETSRKQLTDLESEFERLQSQPRPEPSAEFARNPTLNRYRDVICVENNRVALSNGRYIHANWIDSHGDRRYICTQGPLPQTVGDFWEMVLQEKVEAVVMLCDTIELNRPKCHQYWPKDNTPES
;
A
#
# COMPACT_ATOMS: atom_id res chain seq x y z
N ALA A 1 36.29 -54.37 -10.76
CA ALA A 1 36.04 -55.58 -9.96
C ALA A 1 35.10 -55.22 -8.82
N SER A 2 34.02 -56.00 -8.65
CA SER A 2 33.00 -56.03 -7.56
C SER A 2 32.23 -54.73 -7.26
N ARG A 3 30.89 -54.70 -7.41
CA ARG A 3 29.81 -55.32 -6.59
C ARG A 3 29.87 -54.82 -5.13
N GLY A 4 28.82 -54.36 -4.44
CA GLY A 4 27.36 -54.27 -4.65
C GLY A 4 26.79 -53.31 -3.58
N ASP A 5 25.66 -52.67 -3.85
CA ASP A 5 24.31 -52.98 -3.32
C ASP A 5 24.05 -52.73 -1.81
N THR A 6 23.03 -51.89 -1.59
CA THR A 6 22.22 -51.45 -0.42
C THR A 6 21.80 -52.57 0.59
N PRO A 7 21.26 -52.34 1.84
CA PRO A 7 20.10 -51.46 2.10
C PRO A 7 19.83 -50.87 3.54
N ARG A 8 18.71 -50.13 3.55
CA ARG A 8 17.89 -49.41 4.55
C ARG A 8 17.40 -50.19 5.81
N ALA A 9 17.24 -49.49 6.95
CA ALA A 9 16.22 -49.64 8.03
C ALA A 9 16.69 -48.82 9.27
N ARG A 10 15.91 -48.32 10.25
CA ARG A 10 14.48 -48.28 10.62
C ARG A 10 14.30 -47.21 11.72
N GLN A 11 13.04 -46.91 12.02
CA GLN A 11 12.50 -45.96 13.00
C GLN A 11 12.91 -46.21 14.47
N SER A 12 12.86 -45.16 15.30
CA SER A 12 12.56 -45.27 16.74
C SER A 12 11.66 -44.12 17.20
N SER A 13 10.68 -44.51 18.01
CA SER A 13 9.47 -43.79 18.42
C SER A 13 9.60 -43.13 19.81
N GLY A 14 8.63 -42.25 20.13
CA GLY A 14 8.16 -41.94 21.49
C GLY A 14 9.03 -40.95 22.26
N ASP A 15 8.51 -40.14 23.19
CA ASP A 15 7.15 -39.90 23.64
C ASP A 15 7.15 -38.62 24.49
N ASN A 16 5.99 -37.98 24.57
CA ASN A 16 5.71 -36.77 25.33
C ASN A 16 5.29 -37.15 26.77
N PRO A 17 5.55 -36.32 27.80
CA PRO A 17 4.63 -36.30 28.94
C PRO A 17 4.12 -34.89 29.28
N ARG A 18 2.79 -34.79 29.27
CA ARG A 18 2.01 -33.80 30.01
C ARG A 18 2.20 -33.99 31.52
N THR A 19 2.34 -32.91 32.27
CA THR A 19 1.83 -32.84 33.65
C THR A 19 1.08 -31.53 33.86
N SER A 20 -0.05 -31.66 34.55
CA SER A 20 -0.96 -30.61 34.99
C SER A 20 -0.92 -30.53 36.51
N ARG A 21 -0.94 -29.32 37.12
CA ARG A 21 -1.85 -28.96 38.24
C ARG A 21 -1.61 -27.55 38.83
N GLN A 22 -2.68 -26.77 38.74
CA GLN A 22 -3.28 -25.73 39.61
C GLN A 22 -2.65 -25.34 40.97
N SER A 23 -2.69 -24.02 41.27
CA SER A 23 -3.40 -23.37 42.41
C SER A 23 -3.09 -21.85 42.43
N SER A 24 -4.06 -20.98 42.11
CA SER A 24 -4.90 -20.14 43.00
C SER A 24 -4.17 -19.04 43.80
N GLY A 25 -4.47 -17.77 43.49
CA GLY A 25 -4.09 -16.60 44.28
C GLY A 25 -4.83 -15.35 43.79
N SER A 26 -5.58 -14.70 44.68
CA SER A 26 -6.68 -13.76 44.42
C SER A 26 -6.27 -12.31 44.10
N THR A 27 -7.20 -11.59 43.46
CA THR A 27 -7.20 -10.18 43.00
C THR A 27 -7.01 -9.12 44.11
N PRO A 28 -6.72 -7.84 43.77
CA PRO A 28 -7.83 -6.91 43.52
C PRO A 28 -7.70 -6.00 42.27
N ARG A 29 -8.88 -5.85 41.68
CA ARG A 29 -9.37 -4.94 40.65
C ARG A 29 -9.07 -3.46 40.96
N THR A 30 -8.42 -2.77 40.02
CA THR A 30 -8.56 -1.31 39.86
C THR A 30 -8.95 -0.99 38.42
N THR A 31 -10.24 -0.81 38.21
CA THR A 31 -10.84 -0.40 36.95
C THR A 31 -10.56 1.09 36.73
N ARG A 32 -9.61 1.44 35.85
CA ARG A 32 -9.60 2.76 35.23
C ARG A 32 -10.32 2.66 33.89
N GLN A 33 -11.61 2.98 33.91
CA GLN A 33 -12.38 3.30 32.71
C GLN A 33 -11.72 4.53 32.06
N SER A 34 -11.00 4.32 30.96
CA SER A 34 -10.79 5.39 29.99
C SER A 34 -11.84 5.20 28.90
N SER A 35 -12.92 5.95 29.01
CA SER A 35 -13.93 6.10 27.97
C SER A 35 -13.32 6.89 26.81
N GLY A 36 -12.47 6.22 26.02
CA GLY A 36 -12.03 6.72 24.72
C GLY A 36 -13.09 6.33 23.68
N GLN A 37 -14.13 7.15 23.54
CA GLN A 37 -15.04 7.03 22.41
C GLN A 37 -14.24 7.04 21.10
N PRO A 38 -14.49 6.13 20.15
CA PRO A 38 -13.98 6.32 18.80
C PRO A 38 -14.61 7.60 18.26
N ARG A 39 -13.77 8.60 17.97
CA ARG A 39 -14.21 9.82 17.29
C ARG A 39 -14.70 9.40 15.90
N SER A 40 -16.00 9.17 15.79
CA SER A 40 -16.72 9.23 14.53
C SER A 40 -16.40 10.58 13.91
N ARG A 41 -15.46 10.60 12.96
CA ARG A 41 -15.27 11.75 12.08
C ARG A 41 -16.49 11.74 11.16
N SER A 42 -17.54 12.43 11.62
CA SER A 42 -18.67 12.78 10.78
C SER A 42 -18.12 13.38 9.49
N SER A 43 -18.34 12.66 8.40
CA SER A 43 -18.03 13.10 7.06
C SER A 43 -18.98 14.22 6.70
N VAL A 44 -18.68 15.43 7.17
CA VAL A 44 -19.25 16.64 6.59
C VAL A 44 -18.79 16.66 5.14
N ARG A 45 -19.74 16.49 4.22
CA ARG A 45 -19.53 16.72 2.78
C ARG A 45 -18.96 18.13 2.67
N ARG A 46 -17.64 18.24 2.43
CA ARG A 46 -16.98 19.52 2.17
C ARG A 46 -17.59 20.05 0.87
N GLN A 47 -18.61 20.89 0.98
CA GLN A 47 -18.92 21.82 -0.08
C GLN A 47 -17.62 22.60 -0.31
N GLY A 48 -17.10 22.58 -1.53
CA GLY A 48 -15.84 23.23 -1.86
C GLY A 48 -15.88 24.68 -1.38
N ARG A 49 -14.88 25.09 -0.60
CA ARG A 49 -14.72 26.49 -0.20
C ARG A 49 -14.65 27.33 -1.47
N PRO A 50 -15.34 28.48 -1.55
CA PRO A 50 -15.21 29.39 -2.68
C PRO A 50 -13.74 29.76 -2.88
N ARG A 51 -13.25 29.65 -4.11
CA ARG A 51 -11.87 29.99 -4.46
C ARG A 51 -11.59 31.44 -4.11
N THR A 52 -10.44 31.68 -3.48
CA THR A 52 -9.99 33.00 -3.08
C THR A 52 -8.96 33.57 -4.05
N VAL A 53 -8.66 34.88 -3.92
CA VAL A 53 -7.57 35.53 -4.66
C VAL A 53 -6.21 34.96 -4.27
N GLU A 54 -6.06 34.52 -3.02
CA GLU A 54 -4.85 33.85 -2.54
C GLU A 54 -4.64 32.52 -3.28
N ASP A 55 -5.69 31.69 -3.40
CA ASP A 55 -5.65 30.43 -4.18
C ASP A 55 -5.22 30.68 -5.64
N SER A 56 -5.70 31.77 -6.26
CA SER A 56 -5.32 32.13 -7.63
C SER A 56 -3.87 32.61 -7.77
N ASN A 57 -3.33 33.26 -6.74
CA ASN A 57 -1.94 33.70 -6.73
C ASN A 57 -0.99 32.52 -6.50
N GLU A 58 -1.37 31.56 -5.64
CA GLU A 58 -0.65 30.30 -5.46
C GLU A 58 -0.61 29.48 -6.75
N ASP A 59 -1.74 29.38 -7.45
CA ASP A 59 -1.81 28.73 -8.77
C ASP A 59 -0.87 29.42 -9.78
N ALA A 60 -0.85 30.76 -9.82
CA ALA A 60 0.02 31.50 -10.73
C ALA A 60 1.52 31.29 -10.43
N ALA A 61 1.90 31.35 -9.15
CA ALA A 61 3.27 31.11 -8.71
C ALA A 61 3.74 29.68 -9.04
N PHE A 62 2.85 28.69 -8.85
CA PHE A 62 3.14 27.31 -9.24
C PHE A 62 3.32 27.16 -10.74
N ILE A 63 2.46 27.78 -11.55
CA ILE A 63 2.59 27.74 -13.01
C ILE A 63 3.90 28.39 -13.45
N GLU A 64 4.30 29.51 -12.85
CA GLU A 64 5.60 30.14 -13.12
C GLU A 64 6.76 29.20 -12.76
N GLN A 65 6.71 28.56 -11.59
CA GLN A 65 7.74 27.61 -11.16
C GLN A 65 7.79 26.38 -12.09
N LEU A 66 6.64 25.87 -12.52
CA LEU A 66 6.55 24.75 -13.46
C LEU A 66 7.10 25.13 -14.83
N GLN A 67 6.83 26.33 -15.32
CA GLN A 67 7.39 26.85 -16.57
C GLN A 67 8.89 27.01 -16.48
N ALA A 68 9.40 27.58 -15.39
CA ALA A 68 10.84 27.71 -15.14
C ALA A 68 11.53 26.34 -15.12
N TRP A 69 10.95 25.38 -14.38
CA TRP A 69 11.46 24.00 -14.33
C TRP A 69 11.44 23.33 -15.72
N ALA A 70 10.37 23.49 -16.49
CA ALA A 70 10.26 22.92 -17.83
C ALA A 70 11.32 23.51 -18.78
N GLN A 71 11.52 24.82 -18.73
CA GLN A 71 12.56 25.50 -19.52
C GLN A 71 13.96 25.09 -19.10
N GLU A 72 14.25 24.98 -17.81
CA GLU A 72 15.55 24.49 -17.30
C GLU A 72 15.80 23.05 -17.75
N THR A 73 14.82 22.16 -17.55
CA THR A 73 14.90 20.76 -17.93
C THR A 73 15.08 20.59 -19.45
N SER A 74 14.47 21.44 -20.27
CA SER A 74 14.64 21.40 -21.73
C SER A 74 16.07 21.71 -22.20
N ARG A 75 16.89 22.36 -21.36
CA ARG A 75 18.28 22.68 -21.65
C ARG A 75 19.26 21.62 -21.16
N LYS A 76 18.81 20.67 -20.33
CA LYS A 76 19.64 19.59 -19.81
C LYS A 76 19.99 18.58 -20.91
N GLN A 77 21.22 18.09 -20.89
CA GLN A 77 21.63 16.95 -21.69
C GLN A 77 21.25 15.64 -20.98
N LEU A 78 21.28 14.52 -21.71
CA LEU A 78 20.98 13.21 -21.15
C LEU A 78 21.85 12.90 -19.91
N THR A 79 23.14 13.26 -19.96
CA THR A 79 24.09 13.05 -18.86
C THR A 79 23.72 13.80 -17.58
N ASP A 80 23.11 14.98 -17.73
CA ASP A 80 22.66 15.78 -16.58
C ASP A 80 21.45 15.09 -15.91
N LEU A 81 20.54 14.55 -16.72
CA LEU A 81 19.37 13.80 -16.25
C LEU A 81 19.78 12.47 -15.60
N GLU A 82 20.76 11.77 -16.16
CA GLU A 82 21.33 10.54 -15.59
C GLU A 82 21.96 10.82 -14.22
N SER A 83 22.80 11.86 -14.13
CA SER A 83 23.43 12.27 -12.87
C SER A 83 22.39 12.66 -11.82
N GLU A 84 21.34 13.38 -12.21
CA GLU A 84 20.23 13.72 -11.33
C GLU A 84 19.49 12.48 -10.83
N PHE A 85 19.18 11.53 -11.74
CA PHE A 85 18.52 10.28 -11.40
C PHE A 85 19.36 9.43 -10.43
N GLU A 86 20.66 9.30 -10.66
CA GLU A 86 21.58 8.58 -9.77
C GLU A 86 21.64 9.21 -8.38
N ARG A 87 21.68 10.55 -8.32
CA ARG A 87 21.63 11.29 -7.05
C ARG A 87 20.31 11.08 -6.30
N LEU A 88 19.19 10.94 -7.01
CA LEU A 88 17.90 10.61 -6.37
C LEU A 88 17.89 9.15 -5.87
N GLN A 89 18.47 8.22 -6.62
CA GLN A 89 18.57 6.81 -6.24
C GLN A 89 19.50 6.59 -5.03
N SER A 90 20.48 7.46 -4.81
CA SER A 90 21.40 7.37 -3.67
C SER A 90 20.83 7.92 -2.36
N GLN A 91 19.63 8.51 -2.40
CA GLN A 91 18.95 8.94 -1.18
C GLN A 91 18.56 7.73 -0.31
N PRO A 92 18.57 7.87 1.02
CA PRO A 92 18.12 6.81 1.91
C PRO A 92 16.71 6.35 1.54
N ARG A 93 16.56 5.05 1.26
CA ARG A 93 15.24 4.48 1.00
C ARG A 93 14.48 4.34 2.33
N PRO A 94 13.17 4.63 2.33
CA PRO A 94 12.36 4.35 3.49
C PRO A 94 12.33 2.84 3.78
N GLU A 95 12.12 2.49 5.05
CA GLU A 95 11.94 1.09 5.44
C GLU A 95 10.51 0.61 5.10
N PRO A 96 10.32 -0.69 4.79
CA PRO A 96 8.99 -1.24 4.59
C PRO A 96 8.16 -1.17 5.87
N SER A 97 6.85 -0.97 5.71
CA SER A 97 5.88 -1.07 6.80
C SER A 97 5.87 -2.48 7.42
N ALA A 98 5.49 -2.55 8.69
CA ALA A 98 5.35 -3.85 9.37
C ALA A 98 4.22 -4.68 8.73
N GLU A 99 3.18 -4.02 8.23
CA GLU A 99 2.10 -4.68 7.48
C GLU A 99 2.58 -5.23 6.13
N PHE A 100 3.42 -4.49 5.40
CA PHE A 100 4.03 -5.00 4.16
C PHE A 100 4.79 -6.30 4.40
N ALA A 101 5.61 -6.35 5.46
CA ALA A 101 6.39 -7.53 5.82
C ALA A 101 5.52 -8.71 6.26
N ARG A 102 4.42 -8.46 6.99
CA ARG A 102 3.48 -9.49 7.48
C ARG A 102 2.56 -10.06 6.40
N ASN A 103 2.36 -9.33 5.29
CA ASN A 103 1.39 -9.69 4.25
C ASN A 103 2.05 -9.90 2.87
N PRO A 104 3.06 -10.78 2.72
CA PRO A 104 3.82 -10.91 1.47
C PRO A 104 3.01 -11.37 0.27
N THR A 105 1.89 -12.09 0.49
CA THR A 105 0.98 -12.56 -0.58
C THR A 105 0.04 -11.48 -1.11
N LEU A 106 -0.01 -10.32 -0.45
CA LEU A 106 -0.80 -9.16 -0.85
C LEU A 106 0.05 -8.12 -1.61
N ASN A 107 1.36 -8.34 -1.72
CA ASN A 107 2.31 -7.48 -2.44
C ASN A 107 2.65 -8.08 -3.80
N ARG A 108 2.51 -7.31 -4.88
CA ARG A 108 2.84 -7.77 -6.23
C ARG A 108 4.35 -7.98 -6.44
N TYR A 109 5.16 -7.11 -5.85
CA TYR A 109 6.62 -7.13 -5.96
C TYR A 109 7.24 -7.00 -4.57
N ARG A 110 8.29 -7.79 -4.30
CA ARG A 110 8.97 -7.80 -2.99
C ARG A 110 9.88 -6.59 -2.80
N ASP A 111 10.39 -6.06 -3.90
CA ASP A 111 11.32 -4.94 -4.01
C ASP A 111 10.61 -3.57 -4.14
N VAL A 112 9.29 -3.56 -4.29
CA VAL A 112 8.46 -2.34 -4.24
C VAL A 112 7.77 -2.28 -2.89
N ILE A 113 8.36 -1.54 -1.95
CA ILE A 113 7.90 -1.46 -0.57
C ILE A 113 6.66 -0.56 -0.41
N CYS A 114 5.83 -0.87 0.58
CA CYS A 114 4.79 0.04 1.08
C CYS A 114 5.29 0.69 2.38
N VAL A 115 5.40 2.01 2.41
CA VAL A 115 6.00 2.77 3.53
C VAL A 115 4.98 2.96 4.65
N GLU A 116 5.41 2.93 5.91
CA GLU A 116 4.49 3.02 7.07
C GLU A 116 3.82 4.41 7.20
N ASN A 117 4.61 5.49 7.11
CA ASN A 117 4.19 6.85 7.49
C ASN A 117 2.97 7.39 6.71
N ASN A 118 2.75 6.87 5.51
CA ASN A 118 1.73 7.32 4.59
C ASN A 118 0.94 6.16 4.00
N ARG A 119 0.91 4.99 4.65
CA ARG A 119 0.09 3.86 4.21
C ARG A 119 -1.40 4.16 4.32
N VAL A 120 -2.20 3.67 3.37
CA VAL A 120 -3.66 3.66 3.50
C VAL A 120 -4.09 2.52 4.43
N ALA A 121 -4.84 2.84 5.48
CA ALA A 121 -5.34 1.86 6.44
C ALA A 121 -6.82 1.58 6.19
N LEU A 122 -7.16 0.33 5.84
CA LEU A 122 -8.55 -0.07 5.65
C LEU A 122 -9.28 -0.17 7.00
N SER A 123 -10.54 0.26 7.01
CA SER A 123 -11.39 0.29 8.20
C SER A 123 -11.72 -1.11 8.73
N ASN A 124 -11.70 -2.12 7.87
CA ASN A 124 -11.81 -3.54 8.23
C ASN A 124 -10.55 -4.13 8.88
N GLY A 125 -9.47 -3.35 9.03
CA GLY A 125 -8.20 -3.78 9.62
C GLY A 125 -7.31 -4.63 8.69
N ARG A 126 -7.71 -4.85 7.43
CA ARG A 126 -6.90 -5.54 6.41
C ARG A 126 -5.82 -4.61 5.84
N TYR A 127 -4.79 -5.25 5.28
CA TYR A 127 -3.70 -4.56 4.61
C TYR A 127 -3.98 -4.39 3.12
N ILE A 128 -3.65 -3.20 2.60
CA ILE A 128 -3.55 -2.92 1.17
C ILE A 128 -2.22 -2.22 0.89
N HIS A 129 -1.57 -2.60 -0.22
CA HIS A 129 -0.34 -1.95 -0.71
C HIS A 129 -0.70 -0.63 -1.41
N ALA A 130 -0.87 0.41 -0.62
CA ALA A 130 -1.24 1.74 -1.08
C ALA A 130 -0.67 2.81 -0.14
N ASN A 131 -0.16 3.90 -0.72
CA ASN A 131 0.38 5.04 0.00
C ASN A 131 -0.26 6.36 -0.47
N TRP A 132 -0.52 7.26 0.47
CA TRP A 132 -0.87 8.65 0.20
C TRP A 132 0.35 9.41 -0.32
N ILE A 133 0.13 10.18 -1.38
CA ILE A 133 1.09 11.11 -1.98
C ILE A 133 0.45 12.50 -1.99
N ASP A 134 1.17 13.46 -1.41
CA ASP A 134 0.77 14.85 -1.44
C ASP A 134 1.14 15.45 -2.80
N SER A 135 0.31 16.36 -3.29
CA SER A 135 0.58 17.08 -4.53
C SER A 135 0.55 18.58 -4.30
N HIS A 136 0.81 19.35 -5.35
CA HIS A 136 0.66 20.78 -5.28
C HIS A 136 -0.82 21.17 -5.10
N GLY A 137 -1.09 22.08 -4.17
CA GLY A 137 -2.43 22.53 -3.80
C GLY A 137 -3.20 21.51 -2.94
N ASP A 138 -4.53 21.59 -2.99
CA ASP A 138 -5.41 20.83 -2.09
C ASP A 138 -5.61 19.36 -2.48
N ARG A 139 -5.00 18.90 -3.58
CA ARG A 139 -5.18 17.53 -4.07
C ARG A 139 -4.19 16.57 -3.40
N ARG A 140 -4.68 15.37 -3.14
CA ARG A 140 -3.86 14.24 -2.67
C ARG A 140 -4.19 13.03 -3.53
N TYR A 141 -3.20 12.19 -3.74
CA TYR A 141 -3.33 10.98 -4.54
C TYR A 141 -3.07 9.76 -3.68
N ILE A 142 -3.65 8.63 -4.09
CA ILE A 142 -3.26 7.32 -3.59
C ILE A 142 -2.50 6.62 -4.71
N CYS A 143 -1.24 6.31 -4.45
CA CYS A 143 -0.47 5.42 -5.31
C CYS A 143 -0.58 4.01 -4.76
N THR A 144 -1.04 3.07 -5.58
CA THR A 144 -1.27 1.68 -5.19
C THR A 144 -0.79 0.73 -6.29
N GLN A 145 -0.43 -0.50 -5.92
CA GLN A 145 -0.15 -1.54 -6.90
C GLN A 145 -1.39 -1.85 -7.75
N GLY A 146 -1.18 -2.34 -8.98
CA GLY A 146 -2.27 -2.94 -9.75
C GLY A 146 -2.88 -4.13 -8.98
N PRO A 147 -4.20 -4.17 -8.71
CA PRO A 147 -4.83 -5.20 -7.89
C PRO A 147 -4.43 -6.62 -8.27
N LEU A 148 -4.22 -7.47 -7.27
CA LEU A 148 -4.10 -8.92 -7.40
C LEU A 148 -5.51 -9.53 -7.37
N PRO A 149 -5.72 -10.78 -7.86
CA PRO A 149 -7.01 -11.44 -7.76
C PRO A 149 -7.60 -11.41 -6.34
N GLN A 150 -6.77 -11.67 -5.33
CA GLN A 150 -7.15 -11.70 -3.92
C GLN A 150 -7.26 -10.32 -3.24
N THR A 151 -6.89 -9.23 -3.92
CA THR A 151 -6.93 -7.86 -3.35
C THR A 151 -7.91 -6.94 -4.08
N VAL A 152 -8.75 -7.46 -4.99
CA VAL A 152 -9.77 -6.65 -5.68
C VAL A 152 -10.79 -6.08 -4.69
N GLY A 153 -11.21 -6.89 -3.71
CA GLY A 153 -12.12 -6.43 -2.65
C GLY A 153 -11.50 -5.33 -1.80
N ASP A 154 -10.25 -5.53 -1.38
CA ASP A 154 -9.49 -4.53 -0.61
C ASP A 154 -9.33 -3.21 -1.39
N PHE A 155 -9.08 -3.29 -2.70
CA PHE A 155 -8.99 -2.14 -3.59
C PHE A 155 -10.29 -1.35 -3.66
N TRP A 156 -11.43 -2.01 -3.86
CA TRP A 156 -12.72 -1.33 -3.88
C TRP A 156 -13.14 -0.79 -2.51
N GLU A 157 -12.78 -1.49 -1.42
CA GLU A 157 -12.99 -0.96 -0.07
C GLU A 157 -12.19 0.34 0.13
N MET A 158 -10.93 0.38 -0.29
CA MET A 158 -10.12 1.60 -0.27
C MET A 158 -10.79 2.74 -1.07
N VAL A 159 -11.21 2.46 -2.30
CA VAL A 159 -11.85 3.44 -3.19
C VAL A 159 -13.10 4.03 -2.54
N LEU A 160 -13.96 3.19 -1.97
CA LEU A 160 -15.19 3.62 -1.31
C LEU A 160 -14.90 4.38 0.00
N GLN A 161 -14.01 3.85 0.84
CA GLN A 161 -13.64 4.43 2.12
C GLN A 161 -13.06 5.83 1.96
N GLU A 162 -12.10 5.97 1.04
CA GLU A 162 -11.39 7.21 0.79
C GLU A 162 -12.14 8.15 -0.16
N LYS A 163 -13.33 7.74 -0.63
CA LYS A 163 -14.19 8.49 -1.54
C LYS A 163 -13.45 8.96 -2.78
N VAL A 164 -12.68 8.04 -3.36
CA VAL A 164 -11.90 8.30 -4.57
C VAL A 164 -12.86 8.66 -5.71
N GLU A 165 -12.67 9.84 -6.30
CA GLU A 165 -13.51 10.34 -7.38
C GLU A 165 -13.13 9.75 -8.75
N ALA A 166 -11.85 9.42 -8.95
CA ALA A 166 -11.33 8.90 -10.20
C ALA A 166 -10.21 7.89 -9.95
N VAL A 167 -10.22 6.81 -10.73
CA VAL A 167 -9.14 5.82 -10.78
C VAL A 167 -8.40 5.98 -12.11
N VAL A 168 -7.09 6.22 -12.04
CA VAL A 168 -6.23 6.32 -13.22
C VAL A 168 -5.34 5.07 -13.28
N MET A 169 -5.54 4.25 -14.30
CA MET A 169 -4.75 3.03 -14.54
C MET A 169 -3.68 3.32 -15.59
N LEU A 170 -2.41 3.17 -15.23
CA LEU A 170 -1.24 3.51 -16.06
C LEU A 170 -0.59 2.28 -16.72
N CYS A 171 -1.27 1.13 -16.73
CA CYS A 171 -0.79 -0.11 -17.34
C CYS A 171 -1.95 -0.88 -17.98
N ASP A 172 -1.65 -1.78 -18.90
CA ASP A 172 -2.62 -2.77 -19.35
C ASP A 172 -2.75 -3.90 -18.31
N THR A 173 -3.79 -4.73 -18.42
CA THR A 173 -3.89 -5.93 -17.57
C THR A 173 -2.77 -6.93 -17.86
N ILE A 174 -2.32 -7.00 -19.12
CA ILE A 174 -1.26 -7.86 -19.61
C ILE A 174 -0.34 -7.03 -20.51
N GLU A 175 0.96 -7.07 -20.25
CA GLU A 175 1.99 -6.44 -21.10
C GLU A 175 3.07 -7.49 -21.40
N LEU A 176 3.48 -7.62 -22.67
CA LEU A 176 4.51 -8.60 -23.08
C LEU A 176 4.22 -10.02 -22.54
N ASN A 177 2.95 -10.46 -22.62
CA ASN A 177 2.45 -11.73 -22.08
C ASN A 177 2.65 -11.92 -20.56
N ARG A 178 2.86 -10.83 -19.80
CA ARG A 178 2.99 -10.87 -18.34
C ARG A 178 1.82 -10.13 -17.69
N PRO A 179 1.16 -10.72 -16.67
CA PRO A 179 0.09 -10.05 -15.95
C PRO A 179 0.65 -8.88 -15.13
N LYS A 180 0.10 -7.68 -15.35
CA LYS A 180 0.48 -6.43 -14.65
C LYS A 180 -0.58 -5.96 -13.68
N CYS A 181 -1.84 -6.19 -14.01
CA CYS A 181 -2.98 -5.80 -13.19
C CYS A 181 -4.10 -6.82 -13.37
N HIS A 182 -4.73 -7.26 -12.28
CA HIS A 182 -5.97 -8.01 -12.40
C HIS A 182 -7.09 -7.06 -12.81
N GLN A 183 -8.01 -7.53 -13.64
CA GLN A 183 -9.18 -6.76 -14.00
C GLN A 183 -10.07 -6.58 -12.76
N TYR A 184 -10.27 -5.35 -12.33
CA TYR A 184 -11.07 -5.02 -11.15
C TYR A 184 -12.43 -4.39 -11.50
N TRP A 185 -12.80 -4.37 -12.78
CA TRP A 185 -14.09 -3.88 -13.27
C TRP A 185 -14.86 -5.01 -14.00
N PRO A 186 -16.19 -4.90 -14.16
CA PRO A 186 -16.99 -5.90 -14.86
C PRO A 186 -16.55 -6.12 -16.33
N LYS A 187 -16.65 -7.35 -16.84
CA LYS A 187 -16.51 -7.67 -18.28
C LYS A 187 -17.89 -7.62 -18.94
N ASP A 188 -18.26 -6.47 -19.50
CA ASP A 188 -19.50 -6.22 -20.23
C ASP A 188 -20.81 -6.54 -19.48
N ASN A 189 -21.87 -5.80 -19.82
CA ASN A 189 -23.19 -5.88 -19.18
C ASN A 189 -24.00 -7.12 -19.62
N THR A 190 -23.42 -8.30 -19.69
CA THR A 190 -24.24 -9.51 -19.75
C THR A 190 -24.86 -9.71 -18.38
N PRO A 191 -26.20 -9.59 -18.22
CA PRO A 191 -26.84 -9.96 -16.97
C PRO A 191 -26.50 -11.43 -16.73
N GLU A 192 -26.07 -11.79 -15.51
CA GLU A 192 -25.97 -13.19 -15.12
C GLU A 192 -27.33 -13.85 -15.36
N SER A 193 -27.34 -14.84 -16.25
CA SER A 193 -28.51 -15.64 -16.63
C SER A 193 -28.92 -16.63 -15.55
#